data_AF-A0A177WWW0-F1
#
_entry.id   AF-A0A177WWW0-F1
#
_cell.length_a   1.000
_cell.length_b   1.000
_cell.length_c   1.000
_cell.angle_alpha   90.00
_cell.angle_beta   90.00
_cell.angle_gamma   90.00
#
_symmetry.space_group_name_H-M   'P 1'
#
loop_
_entity.id
_entity.type
_entity.pdbx_description
1 polymer ?
#
loop_
_entity_poly.entity_id
_entity_poly.type
_entity_poly.pdbx_seq_one_letter_code
_entity_poly.pdbx_strand_id
1 'polypeptide(L)'
;MALMVINTRVITIARIKGDSMSPTLNPLQSTSHQNTDDIVLVDLISPWLFPWRVCISNTIVLFTHPLNPDMTLVKRIQRVGDGIRHNTNTVHPNLQSQPHQPESTRQIIPQGHVWVEGDNPIKQQDSRVFGAVSAGLVFGKVLGVIWPLNRIGSNLNKH
;
A
#
# COMPACT_ATOMS: atom_id res chain seq x y z
N MET A 1 -3.55 -19.40 -36.54
CA MET A 1 -3.97 -19.41 -35.11
C MET A 1 -2.70 -19.56 -34.30
N ALA A 2 -2.27 -18.51 -33.59
CA ALA A 2 -1.05 -18.55 -32.78
C ALA A 2 -1.44 -18.83 -31.32
N LEU A 3 -0.99 -19.95 -30.77
CA LEU A 3 -1.14 -20.25 -29.35
C LEU A 3 0.08 -19.67 -28.62
N MET A 4 -0.06 -18.47 -28.06
CA MET A 4 0.96 -17.89 -27.17
C MET A 4 0.73 -18.42 -25.76
N VAL A 5 1.54 -19.39 -25.33
CA VAL A 5 1.52 -19.89 -23.94
C VAL A 5 2.40 -18.96 -23.11
N ILE A 6 1.78 -17.98 -22.45
CA ILE A 6 2.48 -17.14 -21.48
C ILE A 6 2.45 -17.88 -20.14
N ASN A 7 3.62 -18.29 -19.64
CA ASN A 7 3.77 -18.81 -18.27
C ASN A 7 3.72 -17.64 -17.26
N THR A 8 2.65 -16.83 -17.32
CA THR A 8 2.44 -15.68 -16.44
C THR A 8 1.82 -16.17 -15.15
N ARG A 9 2.50 -15.93 -14.02
CA ARG A 9 1.89 -16.06 -12.70
C ARG A 9 0.83 -14.95 -12.56
N VAL A 10 -0.42 -15.28 -12.83
CA VAL A 10 -1.56 -14.34 -12.77
C VAL A 10 -1.84 -13.93 -11.33
N ILE A 11 -1.69 -14.88 -10.40
CA ILE A 11 -1.94 -14.74 -8.98
C ILE A 11 -0.75 -15.33 -8.23
N THR A 12 -0.39 -14.73 -7.10
CA THR A 12 0.57 -15.30 -6.15
C THR A 12 0.07 -15.18 -4.73
N ILE A 13 0.77 -15.86 -3.83
CA ILE A 13 0.59 -15.75 -2.39
C ILE A 13 1.76 -14.95 -1.82
N ALA A 14 1.52 -14.05 -0.89
CA ALA A 14 2.55 -13.26 -0.21
C ALA A 14 2.36 -13.28 1.30
N ARG A 15 3.46 -13.44 2.04
CA ARG A 15 3.48 -13.29 3.51
C ARG A 15 3.77 -11.83 3.88
N ILE A 16 2.88 -11.21 4.63
CA ILE A 16 3.00 -9.83 5.06
C ILE A 16 3.76 -9.78 6.38
N LYS A 17 4.85 -9.02 6.42
CA LYS A 17 5.66 -8.84 7.63
C LYS A 17 5.58 -7.41 8.12
N GLY A 18 5.69 -7.24 9.43
CA GLY A 18 5.63 -5.94 10.10
C GLY A 18 4.20 -5.46 10.36
N ASP A 19 4.11 -4.27 10.94
CA ASP A 19 2.91 -3.68 11.55
C ASP A 19 2.46 -2.38 10.85
N SER A 20 3.11 -1.99 9.74
CA SER A 20 2.77 -0.75 9.04
C SER A 20 1.36 -0.73 8.46
N MET A 21 0.79 -1.91 8.20
CA MET A 21 -0.57 -2.08 7.68
C MET A 21 -1.57 -2.48 8.76
N SER A 22 -1.16 -2.50 10.04
CA SER A 22 -2.07 -2.71 11.17
C SER A 22 -3.03 -1.51 11.29
N PRO A 23 -4.34 -1.72 11.55
CA PRO A 23 -4.96 -2.99 11.93
C PRO A 23 -5.43 -3.87 10.76
N THR A 24 -5.41 -3.38 9.51
CA THR A 24 -5.96 -4.12 8.37
C THR A 24 -5.21 -5.43 8.10
N LEU A 25 -3.88 -5.37 8.08
CA LEU A 25 -3.00 -6.52 7.96
C LEU A 25 -2.10 -6.60 9.19
N ASN A 26 -1.89 -7.80 9.71
CA ASN A 26 -1.15 -8.06 10.95
C ASN A 26 -1.62 -7.19 12.15
N PRO A 27 -2.90 -7.25 12.56
CA PRO A 27 -3.41 -6.53 13.71
C PRO A 27 -2.68 -7.00 14.96
N LEU A 28 -2.29 -6.03 15.79
CA LEU A 28 -1.72 -6.30 17.10
C LEU A 28 -2.80 -6.98 17.97
N GLN A 29 -2.66 -8.28 18.24
CA GLN A 29 -3.50 -8.98 19.21
C GLN A 29 -2.85 -8.87 20.60
N SER A 30 -3.54 -8.22 21.53
CA SER A 30 -3.05 -7.94 22.89
C SER A 30 -2.98 -9.15 23.83
N THR A 31 -3.23 -10.37 23.34
CA THR A 31 -3.23 -11.59 24.17
C THR A 31 -2.46 -12.72 23.50
N SER A 32 -1.26 -12.95 24.04
CA SER A 32 -0.63 -14.26 24.25
C SER A 32 -0.51 -15.22 23.05
N HIS A 33 0.72 -15.27 22.54
CA HIS A 33 1.46 -16.44 22.06
C HIS A 33 1.47 -16.89 20.59
N GLN A 34 0.66 -16.37 19.66
CA GLN A 34 0.89 -16.63 18.22
C GLN A 34 0.50 -15.45 17.35
N ASN A 35 1.41 -14.48 17.18
CA ASN A 35 1.27 -13.50 16.11
C ASN A 35 1.58 -14.20 14.77
N THR A 36 0.55 -14.67 14.09
CA THR A 36 0.70 -15.28 12.76
C THR A 36 0.63 -14.18 11.72
N ASP A 37 1.71 -14.06 10.93
CA ASP A 37 1.74 -13.14 9.80
C ASP A 37 0.62 -13.49 8.82
N ASP A 38 -0.08 -12.46 8.34
CA ASP A 38 -1.05 -12.61 7.28
C ASP A 38 -0.37 -13.13 6.02
N ILE A 39 -1.02 -14.11 5.43
CA ILE A 39 -0.74 -14.54 4.08
C ILE A 39 -1.89 -14.05 3.23
N VAL A 40 -1.56 -13.32 2.17
CA VAL A 40 -2.53 -12.69 1.29
C VAL A 40 -2.46 -13.25 -0.12
N LEU A 41 -3.60 -13.26 -0.80
CA LEU A 41 -3.70 -13.50 -2.23
C LEU A 41 -3.42 -12.21 -2.99
N VAL A 42 -2.54 -12.25 -3.98
CA VAL A 42 -2.09 -11.09 -4.73
C VAL A 42 -2.34 -11.31 -6.22
N ASP A 43 -3.03 -10.36 -6.84
CA ASP A 43 -3.20 -10.24 -8.28
C ASP A 43 -1.97 -9.54 -8.88
N LEU A 44 -1.28 -10.23 -9.79
CA LEU A 44 -0.09 -9.73 -10.50
C LEU A 44 -0.39 -9.32 -11.94
N ILE A 45 -1.58 -9.65 -12.48
CA ILE A 45 -1.93 -9.38 -13.87
C ILE A 45 -2.59 -8.02 -14.04
N SER A 46 -3.48 -7.64 -13.11
CA SER A 46 -4.22 -6.37 -13.23
C SER A 46 -3.32 -5.14 -13.18
N PRO A 47 -2.25 -5.06 -12.36
CA PRO A 47 -1.35 -3.92 -12.38
C PRO A 47 -0.66 -3.73 -13.75
N TRP A 48 -0.39 -4.84 -14.45
CA TRP A 48 0.26 -4.82 -15.76
C TRP A 48 -0.71 -4.49 -16.90
N LEU A 49 -1.90 -5.11 -16.93
CA LEU A 49 -2.89 -4.90 -18.01
C LEU A 49 -3.77 -3.67 -17.81
N PHE A 50 -4.14 -3.38 -16.56
CA PHE A 50 -5.16 -2.42 -16.21
C PHE A 50 -4.71 -1.54 -15.02
N PRO A 51 -3.57 -0.82 -15.12
CA PRO A 51 -3.03 -0.04 -14.01
C PRO A 51 -4.04 0.98 -13.46
N TRP A 52 -4.91 1.54 -14.30
CA TRP A 52 -5.96 2.47 -13.89
C TRP A 52 -7.08 1.84 -13.04
N ARG A 53 -7.23 0.51 -13.07
CA ARG A 53 -8.19 -0.23 -12.20
C ARG A 53 -7.57 -0.64 -10.86
N VAL A 54 -6.23 -0.61 -10.77
CA VAL A 54 -5.49 -0.96 -9.55
C VAL A 54 -5.10 0.30 -8.78
N CYS A 55 -4.60 1.31 -9.49
CA CYS A 55 -4.14 2.57 -8.92
C CYS A 55 -5.33 3.48 -8.61
N ILE A 56 -6.20 3.03 -7.71
CA ILE A 56 -7.35 3.76 -7.19
C ILE A 56 -7.25 3.86 -5.66
N SER A 57 -7.83 4.92 -5.09
CA SER A 57 -7.87 5.11 -3.64
C SER A 57 -8.45 3.89 -2.91
N ASN A 58 -7.95 3.67 -1.71
CA ASN A 58 -8.26 2.55 -0.81
C ASN A 58 -7.76 1.17 -1.27
N THR A 59 -7.01 1.07 -2.37
CA THR A 59 -6.42 -0.21 -2.80
C THR A 59 -5.13 -0.50 -2.04
N ILE A 60 -4.98 -1.72 -1.54
CA ILE A 60 -3.72 -2.21 -0.95
C ILE A 60 -2.87 -2.82 -2.06
N VAL A 61 -1.66 -2.30 -2.22
CA VAL A 61 -0.75 -2.65 -3.31
C VAL A 61 0.62 -3.08 -2.80
N LEU A 62 1.25 -3.99 -3.55
CA LEU A 62 2.67 -4.30 -3.46
C LEU A 62 3.39 -3.49 -4.53
N PHE A 63 4.48 -2.84 -4.13
CA PHE A 63 5.31 -2.05 -5.02
C PHE A 63 6.78 -2.11 -4.62
N THR A 64 7.65 -1.89 -5.60
CA THR A 64 9.09 -1.78 -5.37
C THR A 64 9.40 -0.44 -4.72
N HIS A 65 10.21 -0.43 -3.67
CA HIS A 65 10.59 0.77 -2.95
C HIS A 65 11.32 1.74 -3.92
N PRO A 66 10.91 3.02 -4.01
CA PRO A 66 11.38 3.94 -5.06
C PRO A 66 12.89 4.23 -4.99
N LEU A 67 13.47 4.15 -3.79
CA LEU A 67 14.91 4.37 -3.56
C LEU A 67 15.72 3.09 -3.36
N ASN A 68 15.08 1.91 -3.29
CA ASN A 68 15.76 0.64 -3.02
C ASN A 68 15.08 -0.51 -3.78
N PRO A 69 15.58 -0.89 -4.97
CA PRO A 69 14.90 -1.85 -5.84
C PRO A 69 14.79 -3.26 -5.25
N ASP A 70 15.64 -3.62 -4.27
CA ASP A 70 15.63 -4.93 -3.62
C ASP A 70 14.55 -5.04 -2.53
N MET A 71 13.88 -3.93 -2.21
CA MET A 71 12.86 -3.87 -1.17
C MET A 71 11.46 -3.76 -1.77
N THR A 72 10.58 -4.70 -1.40
CA THR A 72 9.15 -4.61 -1.67
C THR A 72 8.42 -4.05 -0.46
N LEU A 73 7.49 -3.14 -0.69
CA LEU A 73 6.59 -2.60 0.31
C LEU A 73 5.14 -2.98 0.01
N VAL A 74 4.35 -3.13 1.07
CA VAL A 74 2.89 -3.19 1.01
C VAL A 74 2.31 -1.95 1.69
N LYS A 75 1.48 -1.19 0.97
CA LYS A 75 0.85 0.05 1.46
C LYS A 75 -0.54 0.23 0.83
N ARG A 76 -1.34 1.12 1.41
CA ARG A 76 -2.63 1.54 0.87
C ARG A 76 -2.47 2.81 0.04
N ILE A 77 -3.08 2.82 -1.15
CA ILE A 77 -3.21 4.04 -1.96
C ILE A 77 -4.22 4.95 -1.26
N GLN A 78 -3.75 6.08 -0.75
CA GLN A 78 -4.62 7.11 -0.19
C GLN A 78 -5.16 8.00 -1.31
N ARG A 79 -4.29 8.37 -2.26
CA ARG A 79 -4.63 9.30 -3.33
C ARG A 79 -3.91 8.94 -4.63
N VAL A 80 -4.59 9.20 -5.75
CA VAL A 80 -4.07 9.04 -7.11
C VAL A 80 -3.71 10.43 -7.65
N GLY A 81 -2.60 10.52 -8.37
CA GLY A 81 -2.16 11.75 -8.99
C GLY A 81 -3.00 12.14 -10.19
N ASP A 82 -3.60 13.32 -10.08
CA ASP A 82 -4.30 14.04 -11.15
C ASP A 82 -3.49 15.25 -11.65
N GLY A 83 -2.29 15.47 -11.09
CA GLY A 83 -1.48 16.65 -11.39
C GLY A 83 -1.99 17.95 -10.77
N ILE A 84 -3.04 17.90 -9.94
CA ILE A 84 -3.66 19.05 -9.30
C ILE A 84 -3.07 19.26 -7.90
N ARG A 85 -2.97 20.53 -7.47
CA ARG A 85 -2.58 20.90 -6.11
C ARG A 85 -3.73 20.61 -5.14
N HIS A 86 -3.55 19.67 -4.22
CA HIS A 86 -4.54 19.40 -3.17
C HIS A 86 -4.11 20.00 -1.84
N ASN A 87 -5.06 20.54 -1.08
CA ASN A 87 -4.84 21.02 0.28
C ASN A 87 -4.99 19.84 1.24
N THR A 88 -3.88 19.32 1.77
CA THR A 88 -3.93 18.20 2.72
C THR A 88 -4.06 18.74 4.14
N ASN A 89 -5.26 18.64 4.71
CA ASN A 89 -5.50 18.85 6.15
C ASN A 89 -5.12 17.59 6.95
N THR A 90 -4.01 16.93 6.63
CA THR A 90 -3.52 15.82 7.45
C THR A 90 -2.78 16.41 8.65
N VAL A 91 -3.56 16.95 9.60
CA VAL A 91 -3.06 17.27 10.94
C VAL A 91 -2.85 15.93 11.64
N HIS A 92 -1.65 15.38 11.57
CA HIS A 92 -1.22 14.37 12.52
C HIS A 92 -0.63 15.08 13.75
N PRO A 93 -1.27 14.98 14.94
CA PRO A 93 -0.92 15.80 16.10
C PRO A 93 0.39 15.40 16.82
N ASN A 94 1.32 14.65 16.21
CA ASN A 94 2.47 14.08 16.92
C ASN A 94 3.83 14.19 16.20
N LEU A 95 4.04 15.21 15.35
CA LEU A 95 5.40 15.65 15.03
C LEU A 95 5.75 16.89 15.86
N GLN A 96 5.81 16.70 17.18
CA GLN A 96 6.49 17.66 18.05
C GLN A 96 7.99 17.52 17.83
N SER A 97 8.58 18.54 17.20
CA SER A 97 9.94 19.08 17.37
C SER A 97 10.61 19.46 16.04
N GLN A 98 10.02 20.37 15.27
CA GLN A 98 10.80 21.25 14.38
C GLN A 98 10.20 22.66 14.43
N PRO A 99 10.94 23.68 14.89
CA PRO A 99 10.41 25.01 15.15
C PRO A 99 10.37 25.85 13.86
N HIS A 100 9.69 25.39 12.81
CA HIS A 100 9.30 26.17 11.63
C HIS A 100 8.18 25.41 10.90
N GLN A 101 6.95 25.47 11.42
CA GLN A 101 5.79 25.01 10.65
C GLN A 101 5.14 26.20 9.94
N PRO A 102 5.31 26.36 8.61
CA PRO A 102 4.32 27.05 7.81
C PRO A 102 3.24 26.04 7.38
N GLU A 103 2.00 26.53 7.40
CA GLU A 103 0.86 26.17 6.55
C GLU A 103 0.86 24.79 5.86
N SER A 104 -0.20 23.99 6.13
CA SER A 104 -0.75 22.93 5.26
C SER A 104 0.16 22.56 4.07
N THR A 105 1.05 21.59 4.23
CA THR A 105 2.01 21.22 3.18
C THR A 105 1.25 20.69 1.96
N ARG A 106 0.86 21.57 1.03
CA ARG A 106 0.11 21.25 -0.18
C ARG A 106 0.93 20.31 -1.05
N GLN A 107 0.63 19.02 -0.98
CA GLN A 107 1.39 18.01 -1.71
C GLN A 107 0.74 17.68 -3.06
N ILE A 108 1.45 18.02 -4.13
CA ILE A 108 1.07 17.66 -5.50
C ILE A 108 1.49 16.22 -5.75
N ILE A 109 0.56 15.39 -6.22
CA ILE A 109 0.91 14.06 -6.74
C ILE A 109 0.89 14.18 -8.27
N PRO A 110 2.02 13.99 -8.95
CA PRO A 110 2.06 14.06 -10.40
C PRO A 110 1.14 13.02 -11.05
N GLN A 111 0.63 13.31 -12.25
CA GLN A 111 -0.11 12.33 -13.02
C GLN A 111 0.72 11.05 -13.20
N GLY A 112 0.07 9.88 -13.11
CA GLY A 112 0.74 8.59 -13.16
C GLY A 112 1.50 8.19 -11.88
N HIS A 113 1.35 8.96 -10.80
CA HIS A 113 1.86 8.60 -9.48
C HIS A 113 0.71 8.34 -8.49
N VAL A 114 1.03 7.65 -7.40
CA VAL A 114 0.14 7.36 -6.29
C VAL A 114 0.80 7.79 -4.98
N TRP A 115 -0.02 8.24 -4.05
CA TRP A 115 0.38 8.48 -2.67
C TRP A 115 -0.02 7.30 -1.82
N VAL A 116 0.95 6.66 -1.21
CA VAL A 116 0.77 5.42 -0.45
C VAL A 116 1.14 5.62 1.00
N GLU A 117 0.29 5.14 1.91
CA GLU A 117 0.53 5.20 3.35
C GLU A 117 0.24 3.85 3.99
N GLY A 118 0.88 3.61 5.14
CA GLY A 118 0.51 2.50 6.01
C GLY A 118 -0.73 2.85 6.83
N ASP A 119 -1.54 1.86 7.17
CA ASP A 119 -2.69 2.05 8.07
C ASP A 119 -2.26 2.36 9.52
N ASN A 120 -1.01 2.04 9.87
CA ASN A 120 -0.41 2.40 11.14
C ASN A 120 0.34 3.75 11.03
N PRO A 121 -0.18 4.85 11.60
CA PRO A 121 0.37 6.19 11.40
C PRO A 121 1.76 6.36 12.03
N ILE A 122 2.15 5.50 12.98
CA ILE A 122 3.42 5.59 13.71
C ILE A 122 4.59 5.10 12.84
N LYS A 123 4.35 4.21 11.88
CA LYS A 123 5.40 3.65 11.02
C LYS A 123 5.55 4.49 9.75
N GLN A 124 6.78 4.88 9.44
CA GLN A 124 7.05 5.95 8.47
C GLN A 124 7.64 5.51 7.12
N GLN A 125 7.76 4.21 6.83
CA GLN A 125 8.24 3.78 5.50
C GLN A 125 7.15 3.86 4.44
N ASP A 126 6.72 5.08 4.10
CA ASP A 126 5.70 5.36 3.10
C ASP A 126 5.91 6.73 2.42
N SER A 127 4.91 7.20 1.65
CA SER A 127 5.01 8.44 0.88
C SER A 127 5.31 9.67 1.72
N ARG A 128 5.02 9.68 3.03
CA ARG A 128 5.38 10.79 3.92
C ARG A 128 6.90 10.98 4.02
N VAL A 129 7.68 9.93 3.75
CA VAL A 129 9.15 9.95 3.77
C VAL A 129 9.76 10.03 2.36
N PHE A 130 9.31 9.20 1.42
CA PHE A 130 9.92 9.14 0.08
C PHE A 130 9.13 9.86 -1.03
N GLY A 131 7.97 10.44 -0.70
CA GLY A 131 7.12 11.16 -1.65
C GLY A 131 6.18 10.27 -2.47
N ALA A 132 5.64 10.83 -3.56
CA ALA A 132 4.75 10.12 -4.46
C ALA A 132 5.48 8.98 -5.19
N VAL A 133 4.80 7.86 -5.39
CA VAL A 133 5.33 6.64 -6.02
C VAL A 133 4.82 6.53 -7.44
N SER A 134 5.69 6.27 -8.41
CA SER A 134 5.26 5.98 -9.77
C SER A 134 4.34 4.76 -9.80
N ALA A 135 3.20 4.85 -10.49
CA ALA A 135 2.29 3.72 -10.67
C ALA A 135 2.97 2.52 -11.36
N GLY A 136 4.05 2.75 -12.12
CA GLY A 136 4.84 1.68 -12.73
C GLY A 136 5.65 0.82 -11.75
N LEU A 137 5.83 1.27 -10.50
CA LEU A 137 6.45 0.47 -9.43
C LEU A 137 5.44 -0.49 -8.77
N VAL A 138 4.13 -0.29 -9.01
CA VAL A 138 3.08 -1.16 -8.49
C VAL A 138 2.99 -2.42 -9.34
N PHE A 139 3.25 -3.57 -8.73
CA PHE A 139 3.25 -4.85 -9.42
C PHE A 139 2.26 -5.87 -8.84
N GLY A 140 1.66 -5.58 -7.68
CA GLY A 140 0.70 -6.48 -7.05
C GLY A 140 -0.46 -5.74 -6.42
N LYS A 141 -1.66 -6.30 -6.53
CA LYS A 141 -2.86 -5.87 -5.80
C LYS A 141 -3.25 -6.94 -4.79
N VAL A 142 -3.40 -6.56 -3.52
CA VAL A 142 -3.91 -7.48 -2.50
C VAL A 142 -5.40 -7.70 -2.71
N LEU A 143 -5.81 -8.96 -2.84
CA LEU A 143 -7.21 -9.36 -3.03
C LEU A 143 -7.89 -9.72 -1.72
N GLY A 144 -7.14 -10.29 -0.76
CA GLY A 144 -7.71 -10.77 0.49
C GLY A 144 -6.68 -11.54 1.34
N VAL A 145 -6.96 -11.64 2.63
CA VAL A 145 -6.23 -12.53 3.55
C VAL A 145 -6.73 -13.96 3.33
N ILE A 146 -5.80 -14.91 3.20
CA ILE A 146 -6.07 -16.35 3.03
C ILE A 146 -5.56 -17.19 4.21
N TRP A 147 -4.67 -16.64 5.04
CA TRP A 147 -4.22 -17.25 6.29
C TRP A 147 -3.83 -16.15 7.28
N PRO A 148 -4.05 -16.31 8.60
CA PRO A 148 -4.65 -17.47 9.27
C PRO A 148 -6.14 -17.67 8.94
N LEU A 149 -6.64 -18.91 9.08
CA LEU A 149 -8.01 -19.27 8.63
C LEU A 149 -9.10 -18.42 9.28
N ASN A 150 -8.91 -18.03 10.55
CA ASN A 150 -9.83 -17.15 11.29
C ASN A 150 -9.88 -15.72 10.73
N ARG A 151 -9.02 -15.37 9.77
CA ARG A 151 -8.98 -14.07 9.10
C ARG A 151 -9.30 -14.13 7.62
N ILE A 152 -9.63 -15.30 7.09
CA ILE A 152 -10.14 -15.40 5.71
C ILE A 152 -11.39 -14.53 5.57
N GLY A 153 -11.45 -13.76 4.48
CA GLY A 153 -12.56 -12.84 4.23
C GLY A 153 -12.54 -11.55 5.07
N SER A 154 -11.41 -11.25 5.73
CA SER A 154 -11.22 -9.95 6.40
C SER A 154 -11.50 -8.80 5.44
N ASN A 155 -12.26 -7.80 5.90
CA ASN A 155 -12.57 -6.62 5.10
C ASN A 155 -11.35 -5.69 5.02
N LEU A 156 -10.74 -5.60 3.84
CA LEU A 156 -9.55 -4.79 3.58
C LEU A 156 -9.83 -3.27 3.54
N ASN A 157 -11.09 -2.86 3.42
CA ASN A 157 -11.54 -1.48 3.21
C ASN A 157 -12.29 -0.90 4.40
N LYS A 158 -12.34 -1.63 5.52
CA LYS A 158 -13.11 -1.24 6.70
C LYS A 158 -12.36 -0.16 7.48
N HIS A 159 -12.17 1.05 6.95
CA HIS A 159 -11.82 2.28 7.69
C HIS A 159 -12.05 3.52 6.82
#